data_AF-A0A965ATN2-F1
#
_entry.id   AF-A0A965ATN2-F1
#
_cell.length_a   1.000
_cell.length_b   1.000
_cell.length_c   1.000
_cell.angle_alpha   90.00
_cell.angle_beta   90.00
_cell.angle_gamma   90.00
#
_symmetry.space_group_name_H-M   'P 1'
#
loop_
_entity.id
_entity.type
_entity.pdbx_description
1 polymer ?
#
loop_
_entity_poly.entity_id
_entity_poly.type
_entity_poly.pdbx_seq_one_letter_code
_entity_poly.pdbx_strand_id
1 'polypeptide(L)'
;MDKLTLHPKAHDCLFQHYRALRNIFHDVLGHLELDYLSIVLISPSQELIYFSSSPSLELNLIELNLWQHDPILCIDMLDEEIVLWNEIYQHAALFKLRHYKMEKSGICFGLSMPSRFKQFKVIYSFGMYQHEAKLEQELTKNIVTLKAMGKFCLQNIFEVFSADEILEKPGEKKRHLYVIKSQSENI
;
A
#
# COMPACT_ATOMS: atom_id res chain seq x y z
N MET A 1 -2.79 11.67 -17.83
CA MET A 1 -2.81 11.09 -16.47
C MET A 1 -1.64 11.67 -15.72
N ASP A 2 -1.88 12.24 -14.56
CA ASP A 2 -0.80 12.69 -13.67
C ASP A 2 0.06 11.49 -13.27
N LYS A 3 1.38 11.69 -13.21
CA LYS A 3 2.33 10.62 -12.91
C LYS A 3 2.22 10.26 -11.42
N LEU A 4 1.98 8.99 -11.12
CA LEU A 4 1.99 8.47 -9.75
C LEU A 4 3.40 8.57 -9.14
N THR A 5 3.49 9.06 -7.90
CA THR A 5 4.75 9.29 -7.18
C THR A 5 4.68 8.78 -5.74
N LEU A 6 5.81 8.37 -5.17
CA LEU A 6 5.89 8.06 -3.74
C LEU A 6 5.76 9.33 -2.91
N HIS A 7 4.90 9.32 -1.90
CA HIS A 7 4.86 10.38 -0.92
C HIS A 7 6.24 10.49 -0.23
N PRO A 8 6.75 11.70 0.07
CA PRO A 8 8.06 11.88 0.71
C PRO A 8 8.26 11.17 2.06
N LYS A 9 7.17 10.76 2.72
CA LYS A 9 7.15 10.06 4.01
C LYS A 9 6.75 8.59 3.87
N ALA A 10 6.61 8.05 2.65
CA ALA A 10 6.11 6.70 2.43
C ALA A 10 6.93 5.63 3.19
N HIS A 11 8.26 5.80 3.27
CA HIS A 11 9.12 4.96 4.08
C HIS A 11 8.81 5.07 5.58
N ASP A 12 8.69 6.30 6.09
CA ASP A 12 8.43 6.53 7.51
C ASP A 12 7.08 5.97 7.91
N CYS A 13 6.03 6.18 7.11
CA CYS A 13 4.67 5.71 7.37
C CYS A 13 4.55 4.19 7.52
N LEU A 14 5.46 3.40 6.92
CA LEU A 14 5.48 1.94 7.09
C LEU A 14 5.85 1.50 8.51
N PHE A 15 6.67 2.28 9.22
CA PHE A 15 7.21 1.93 10.53
C PHE A 15 6.77 2.89 11.63
N GLN A 16 6.30 4.07 11.26
CA GLN A 16 5.75 5.04 12.18
C GLN A 16 4.51 4.43 12.85
N HIS A 17 4.39 4.60 14.17
CA HIS A 17 3.33 3.99 14.96
C HIS A 17 3.25 2.45 14.83
N TYR A 18 4.37 1.77 14.56
CA TYR A 18 4.43 0.31 14.33
C TYR A 18 3.59 -0.52 15.31
N ARG A 19 3.67 -0.24 16.62
CA ARG A 19 2.88 -0.98 17.62
C ARG A 19 1.37 -0.84 17.39
N ALA A 20 0.90 0.35 17.07
CA ALA A 20 -0.51 0.60 16.81
C ALA A 20 -0.94 -0.04 15.48
N LEU A 21 -0.16 0.15 14.41
CA LEU A 21 -0.42 -0.47 13.10
C LEU A 21 -0.48 -2.00 13.22
N ARG A 22 0.50 -2.61 13.90
CA ARG A 22 0.55 -4.06 14.12
C ARG A 22 -0.71 -4.56 14.82
N ASN A 23 -1.20 -3.85 15.84
CA ASN A 23 -2.42 -4.25 16.54
C ASN A 23 -3.65 -4.14 15.63
N ILE A 24 -3.78 -3.03 14.88
CA ILE A 24 -4.89 -2.81 13.94
C ILE A 24 -4.97 -3.93 12.90
N PHE A 25 -3.83 -4.36 12.33
CA PHE A 25 -3.83 -5.47 11.39
C PHE A 25 -4.09 -6.81 12.08
N HIS A 26 -3.56 -7.03 13.28
CA HIS A 26 -3.76 -8.27 14.03
C HIS A 26 -5.23 -8.57 14.32
N ASP A 27 -6.06 -7.54 14.48
CA ASP A 27 -7.50 -7.70 14.73
C ASP A 27 -8.26 -8.36 13.56
N VAL A 28 -7.72 -8.29 12.33
CA VAL A 28 -8.36 -8.87 11.14
C VAL A 28 -7.59 -10.05 10.54
N LEU A 29 -6.28 -10.15 10.78
CA LEU A 29 -5.49 -11.30 10.31
C LEU A 29 -6.00 -12.62 10.93
N GLY A 30 -5.83 -13.72 10.20
CA GLY A 30 -6.35 -15.04 10.54
C GLY A 30 -7.84 -15.23 10.22
N HIS A 31 -8.64 -14.15 10.14
CA HIS A 31 -10.00 -14.26 9.63
C HIS A 31 -9.96 -14.60 8.14
N LEU A 32 -10.79 -15.56 7.70
CA LEU A 32 -10.79 -16.04 6.32
C LEU A 32 -9.40 -16.50 5.83
N GLU A 33 -8.57 -17.00 6.77
CA GLU A 33 -7.20 -17.47 6.50
C GLU A 33 -6.25 -16.39 5.95
N LEU A 34 -6.54 -15.11 6.23
CA LEU A 34 -5.70 -14.00 5.82
C LEU A 34 -4.38 -13.97 6.60
N ASP A 35 -3.26 -14.11 5.90
CA ASP A 35 -1.92 -13.96 6.48
C ASP A 35 -1.31 -12.57 6.24
N TYR A 36 -1.83 -11.88 5.23
CA TYR A 36 -1.33 -10.59 4.77
C TYR A 36 -2.47 -9.63 4.47
N LEU A 37 -2.31 -8.40 4.93
CA LEU A 37 -3.09 -7.23 4.55
C LEU A 37 -2.15 -6.04 4.32
N SER A 38 -2.31 -5.37 3.18
CA SER A 38 -1.81 -4.01 2.97
C SER A 38 -2.85 -3.09 2.37
N ILE A 39 -2.64 -1.79 2.59
CA ILE A 39 -3.51 -0.72 2.16
C ILE A 39 -2.63 0.31 1.46
N VAL A 40 -2.90 0.52 0.18
CA VAL A 40 -2.31 1.62 -0.57
C VAL A 40 -3.29 2.78 -0.55
N LEU A 41 -2.84 3.94 -0.09
CA LEU A 41 -3.54 5.21 -0.27
C LEU A 41 -2.91 5.98 -1.41
N ILE A 42 -3.73 6.48 -2.32
CA ILE A 42 -3.30 7.39 -3.39
C ILE A 42 -4.08 8.70 -3.23
N SER A 43 -3.35 9.77 -2.95
CA SER A 43 -3.90 11.11 -2.76
C SER A 43 -4.42 11.71 -4.07
N PRO A 44 -5.21 12.80 -4.01
CA PRO A 44 -5.57 13.58 -5.19
C PRO A 44 -4.35 14.10 -5.98
N SER A 45 -3.23 14.37 -5.31
CA SER A 45 -1.94 14.77 -5.91
C SER A 45 -1.16 13.62 -6.57
N GLN A 46 -1.75 12.41 -6.64
CA GLN A 46 -1.09 11.19 -7.13
C GLN A 46 0.16 10.80 -6.31
N GLU A 47 0.10 11.03 -5.00
CA GLU A 47 1.11 10.56 -4.07
C GLU A 47 0.62 9.29 -3.37
N LEU A 48 1.47 8.28 -3.31
CA LEU A 48 1.13 6.99 -2.72
C LEU A 48 1.80 6.78 -1.36
N ILE A 49 1.04 6.18 -0.44
CA ILE A 49 1.48 5.73 0.88
C ILE A 49 1.04 4.27 1.05
N TYR A 50 1.89 3.47 1.67
CA TYR A 50 1.59 2.10 2.05
C TYR A 50 1.40 1.97 3.56
N PHE A 51 0.39 1.20 3.96
CA PHE A 51 0.32 0.59 5.28
C PHE A 51 0.27 -0.91 5.10
N SER A 52 1.00 -1.67 5.92
CA SER A 52 1.07 -3.12 5.75
C SER A 52 1.26 -3.84 7.07
N SER A 53 0.62 -5.00 7.16
CA SER A 53 0.90 -6.02 8.18
C SER A 53 2.32 -6.59 8.08
N SER A 54 2.97 -6.49 6.92
CA SER A 54 4.38 -6.82 6.71
C SER A 54 5.13 -5.61 6.10
N PRO A 55 5.51 -4.61 6.92
CA PRO A 55 6.20 -3.40 6.44
C PRO A 55 7.48 -3.68 5.66
N SER A 56 8.21 -4.74 6.00
CA SER A 56 9.42 -5.14 5.29
C SER A 56 9.16 -5.56 3.83
N LEU A 57 7.98 -6.11 3.53
CA LEU A 57 7.61 -6.46 2.16
C LEU A 57 7.49 -5.18 1.33
N GLU A 58 6.69 -4.22 1.78
CA GLU A 58 6.47 -2.97 1.07
C GLU A 58 7.75 -2.13 0.98
N LEU A 59 8.56 -2.10 2.05
CA LEU A 59 9.86 -1.43 2.03
C LEU A 59 10.77 -1.99 0.93
N ASN A 60 10.86 -3.31 0.78
CA ASN A 60 11.65 -3.92 -0.28
C ASN A 60 11.15 -3.53 -1.67
N LEU A 61 9.83 -3.47 -1.89
CA LEU A 61 9.26 -3.03 -3.16
C LEU A 61 9.57 -1.56 -3.45
N ILE A 62 9.60 -0.72 -2.42
CA ILE A 62 9.98 0.69 -2.53
C ILE A 62 11.48 0.83 -2.86
N GLU A 63 12.36 0.23 -2.06
CA GLU A 63 13.82 0.36 -2.21
C GLU A 63 14.32 -0.18 -3.56
N LEU A 64 13.68 -1.22 -4.08
CA LEU A 64 13.99 -1.80 -5.38
C LEU A 64 13.27 -1.11 -6.54
N ASN A 65 12.51 -0.04 -6.28
CA ASN A 65 11.65 0.67 -7.24
C ASN A 65 10.65 -0.24 -7.99
N LEU A 66 10.29 -1.38 -7.41
CA LEU A 66 9.37 -2.35 -8.02
C LEU A 66 7.92 -1.87 -7.98
N TRP A 67 7.57 -1.00 -7.02
CA TRP A 67 6.24 -0.41 -6.91
C TRP A 67 5.78 0.30 -8.20
N GLN A 68 6.70 0.93 -8.95
CA GLN A 68 6.38 1.65 -10.20
C GLN A 68 5.87 0.72 -11.31
N HIS A 69 6.18 -0.57 -11.18
CA HIS A 69 5.80 -1.61 -12.13
C HIS A 69 4.61 -2.42 -11.63
N ASP A 70 4.02 -2.07 -10.49
CA ASP A 70 2.90 -2.82 -9.95
C ASP A 70 1.60 -2.47 -10.71
N PRO A 71 1.09 -3.35 -11.59
CA PRO A 71 -0.12 -3.10 -12.35
C PRO A 71 -1.35 -2.84 -11.47
N ILE A 72 -1.32 -3.27 -10.21
CA ILE A 72 -2.40 -3.02 -9.24
C ILE A 72 -2.57 -1.52 -8.97
N LEU A 73 -1.50 -0.72 -9.05
CA LEU A 73 -1.57 0.74 -8.87
C LEU A 73 -2.20 1.47 -10.06
N CYS A 74 -2.35 0.78 -11.20
CA CYS A 74 -2.91 1.33 -12.42
C CYS A 74 -4.39 0.95 -12.62
N ILE A 75 -4.98 0.15 -11.73
CA ILE A 75 -6.38 -0.28 -11.83
C ILE A 75 -7.29 0.95 -11.76
N ASP A 76 -8.23 1.06 -12.71
CA ASP A 76 -9.23 2.11 -12.66
C ASP A 76 -10.24 1.83 -11.54
N MET A 77 -10.61 2.90 -10.84
CA MET A 77 -11.56 2.89 -9.74
C MET A 77 -13.00 2.63 -10.18
N LEU A 78 -13.28 2.75 -11.48
CA LEU A 78 -14.63 2.63 -12.04
C LEU A 78 -15.14 1.19 -12.06
N ASP A 79 -14.23 0.22 -12.12
CA ASP A 79 -14.63 -1.17 -12.31
C ASP A 79 -14.90 -1.89 -10.99
N GLU A 80 -14.50 -1.32 -9.83
CA GLU A 80 -14.48 -1.96 -8.50
C GLU A 80 -14.00 -3.43 -8.53
N GLU A 81 -13.24 -3.80 -9.56
CA GLU A 81 -12.99 -5.18 -9.92
C GLU A 81 -11.86 -5.73 -9.06
N ILE A 82 -12.05 -6.95 -8.61
CA ILE A 82 -11.05 -7.66 -7.83
C ILE A 82 -10.00 -8.19 -8.77
N VAL A 83 -8.75 -7.94 -8.44
CA VAL A 83 -7.62 -8.44 -9.20
C VAL A 83 -6.93 -9.53 -8.42
N LEU A 84 -6.87 -10.72 -9.00
CA LEU A 84 -6.10 -11.84 -8.47
C LEU A 84 -4.62 -11.68 -8.83
N TRP A 85 -3.76 -11.82 -7.84
CA TRP A 85 -2.30 -11.70 -8.02
C TRP A 85 -1.75 -12.79 -8.92
N ASN A 86 -2.33 -13.99 -8.81
CA ASN A 86 -1.95 -15.16 -9.59
C ASN A 86 -2.24 -14.97 -11.08
N GLU A 87 -3.13 -14.07 -11.46
CA GLU A 87 -3.46 -13.76 -12.85
C GLU A 87 -2.62 -12.58 -13.35
N ILE A 88 -2.55 -11.50 -12.58
CA ILE A 88 -1.92 -10.26 -13.04
C ILE A 88 -0.38 -10.32 -13.06
N TYR A 89 0.23 -11.16 -12.22
CA TYR A 89 1.69 -11.31 -12.14
C TYR A 89 2.27 -12.45 -12.99
N GLN A 90 1.47 -13.05 -13.88
CA GLN A 90 1.96 -14.13 -14.76
C GLN A 90 2.95 -13.64 -15.83
N HIS A 91 2.88 -12.36 -16.21
CA HIS A 91 3.69 -11.84 -17.30
C HIS A 91 5.18 -11.86 -16.95
N ALA A 92 6.02 -12.38 -17.85
CA ALA A 92 7.48 -12.52 -17.64
C ALA A 92 8.19 -11.21 -17.24
N ALA A 93 7.77 -10.06 -17.78
CA ALA A 93 8.26 -8.73 -17.40
C ALA A 93 8.08 -8.40 -15.90
N LEU A 94 7.11 -9.04 -15.23
CA LEU A 94 6.80 -8.84 -13.81
C LEU A 94 7.52 -9.85 -12.90
N PHE A 95 8.44 -10.66 -13.42
CA PHE A 95 9.14 -11.70 -12.64
C PHE A 95 9.74 -11.15 -11.33
N LYS A 96 10.43 -10.00 -11.38
CA LYS A 96 11.04 -9.42 -10.17
C LYS A 96 9.98 -9.01 -9.16
N LEU A 97 8.91 -8.37 -9.62
CA LEU A 97 7.81 -7.96 -8.75
C LEU A 97 7.16 -9.19 -8.12
N ARG A 98 6.82 -10.20 -8.91
CA ARG A 98 6.27 -11.49 -8.43
C ARG A 98 7.20 -12.15 -7.43
N HIS A 99 8.50 -12.17 -7.70
CA HIS A 99 9.49 -12.77 -6.82
C HIS A 99 9.48 -12.11 -5.44
N TYR A 100 9.55 -10.78 -5.36
CA TYR A 100 9.60 -10.08 -4.08
C TYR A 100 8.25 -10.00 -3.37
N LYS A 101 7.15 -9.84 -4.12
CA LYS A 101 5.81 -9.67 -3.56
C LYS A 101 5.17 -10.99 -3.13
N MET A 102 5.48 -12.10 -3.80
CA MET A 102 4.85 -13.40 -3.59
C MET A 102 5.85 -14.49 -3.18
N GLU A 103 6.82 -14.82 -4.04
CA GLU A 103 7.66 -16.01 -3.83
C GLU A 103 8.56 -15.88 -2.59
N LYS A 104 9.23 -14.74 -2.44
CA LYS A 104 10.14 -14.46 -1.32
C LYS A 104 9.38 -14.18 -0.02
N SER A 105 8.17 -13.64 -0.11
CA SER A 105 7.30 -13.37 1.04
C SER A 105 6.55 -14.61 1.52
N GLY A 106 6.54 -15.69 0.74
CA GLY A 106 5.77 -16.91 0.99
C GLY A 106 4.29 -16.77 0.66
N ILE A 107 3.84 -15.64 0.11
CA ILE A 107 2.44 -15.44 -0.30
C ILE A 107 2.19 -16.24 -1.57
N CYS A 108 1.38 -17.29 -1.47
CA CYS A 108 1.04 -18.19 -2.58
C CYS A 108 -0.18 -17.71 -3.37
N PHE A 109 -1.04 -16.93 -2.73
CA PHE A 109 -2.24 -16.35 -3.33
C PHE A 109 -2.51 -14.98 -2.75
N GLY A 110 -3.03 -14.08 -3.58
CA GLY A 110 -3.49 -12.80 -3.11
C GLY A 110 -4.48 -12.16 -4.06
N LEU A 111 -5.18 -11.17 -3.54
CA LEU A 111 -6.11 -10.36 -4.31
C LEU A 111 -5.98 -8.89 -3.93
N SER A 112 -6.45 -8.01 -4.80
CA SER A 112 -6.52 -6.58 -4.50
C SER A 112 -7.84 -5.99 -4.97
N MET A 113 -8.34 -5.06 -4.18
CA MET A 113 -9.65 -4.46 -4.35
C MET A 113 -9.51 -2.94 -4.32
N PRO A 114 -9.69 -2.26 -5.45
CA PRO A 114 -9.78 -0.81 -5.46
C PRO A 114 -11.03 -0.36 -4.71
N SER A 115 -10.91 0.70 -3.92
CA SER A 115 -12.02 1.40 -3.27
C SER A 115 -11.76 2.89 -3.08
N ARG A 116 -12.73 3.62 -2.56
CA ARG A 116 -12.61 5.04 -2.21
C ARG A 116 -12.75 5.22 -0.71
N PHE A 117 -11.92 6.07 -0.15
CA PHE A 117 -12.02 6.48 1.25
C PHE A 117 -11.77 7.98 1.34
N LYS A 118 -12.82 8.75 1.68
CA LYS A 118 -12.79 10.21 1.62
C LYS A 118 -12.32 10.67 0.22
N GLN A 119 -11.33 11.55 0.13
CA GLN A 119 -10.74 12.02 -1.13
C GLN A 119 -9.71 11.06 -1.75
N PHE A 120 -9.36 9.95 -1.10
CA PHE A 120 -8.33 9.04 -1.56
C PHE A 120 -8.88 7.94 -2.44
N LYS A 121 -8.09 7.56 -3.45
CA LYS A 121 -8.18 6.20 -4.00
C LYS A 121 -7.47 5.27 -3.03
N VAL A 122 -8.03 4.09 -2.83
CA VAL A 122 -7.52 3.09 -1.90
C VAL A 122 -7.43 1.77 -2.63
N ILE A 123 -6.39 1.00 -2.35
CA ILE A 123 -6.32 -0.39 -2.77
C ILE A 123 -6.13 -1.23 -1.51
N TYR A 124 -7.08 -2.12 -1.23
CA TYR A 124 -6.93 -3.12 -0.19
C TYR A 124 -6.36 -4.38 -0.80
N SER A 125 -5.24 -4.84 -0.28
CA SER A 125 -4.48 -5.98 -0.77
C SER A 125 -4.42 -7.07 0.28
N PHE A 126 -4.83 -8.28 -0.07
CA PHE A 126 -4.93 -9.43 0.83
C PHE A 126 -4.06 -10.56 0.29
N GLY A 127 -3.38 -11.28 1.17
CA GLY A 127 -2.54 -12.41 0.77
C GLY A 127 -2.57 -13.54 1.80
N MET A 128 -2.30 -14.75 1.31
CA MET A 128 -2.26 -15.96 2.12
C MET A 128 -1.04 -16.81 1.76
N TYR A 129 -0.53 -17.52 2.76
CA TYR A 129 0.60 -18.44 2.62
C TYR A 129 0.15 -19.82 2.13
N GLN A 130 -1.12 -20.16 2.30
CA GLN A 130 -1.72 -21.38 1.80
C GLN A 130 -2.58 -21.09 0.58
N HIS A 131 -2.56 -22.01 -0.38
CA HIS A 131 -3.40 -21.94 -1.57
C HIS A 131 -4.14 -23.26 -1.75
N GLU A 132 -5.43 -23.23 -1.48
CA GLU A 132 -6.36 -24.29 -1.84
C GLU A 132 -7.42 -23.72 -2.79
N ALA A 133 -7.78 -24.46 -3.85
CA ALA A 133 -8.79 -23.98 -4.82
C ALA A 133 -10.15 -23.62 -4.18
N LYS A 134 -10.45 -24.19 -3.01
CA LYS A 134 -11.64 -23.84 -2.23
C LYS A 134 -11.53 -22.45 -1.60
N LEU A 135 -10.33 -22.05 -1.18
CA LEU A 135 -10.07 -20.78 -0.51
C LEU A 135 -10.30 -19.58 -1.46
N GLU A 136 -9.90 -19.70 -2.72
CA GLU A 136 -10.19 -18.69 -3.75
C GLU A 136 -11.70 -18.46 -3.91
N GLN A 137 -12.49 -19.54 -3.99
CA GLN A 137 -13.94 -19.45 -4.08
C GLN A 137 -14.58 -18.87 -2.81
N GLU A 138 -14.06 -19.22 -1.64
CA GLU A 138 -14.53 -18.69 -0.36
C GLU A 138 -14.26 -17.20 -0.21
N LEU A 139 -13.09 -16.72 -0.60
CA LEU A 139 -12.78 -15.29 -0.60
C LEU A 139 -13.65 -14.52 -1.57
N THR A 140 -13.88 -15.06 -2.77
CA THR A 140 -14.75 -14.46 -3.78
C THR A 140 -16.20 -14.36 -3.28
N LYS A 141 -16.65 -15.30 -2.43
CA LYS A 141 -17.96 -15.20 -1.76
C LYS A 141 -17.98 -14.20 -0.61
N ASN A 142 -16.82 -13.91 -0.01
CA ASN A 142 -16.67 -13.05 1.16
C ASN A 142 -16.05 -11.67 0.86
N ILE A 143 -16.10 -11.22 -0.41
CA ILE A 143 -15.57 -9.93 -0.87
C ILE A 143 -16.03 -8.76 -0.02
N VAL A 144 -17.33 -8.72 0.30
CA VAL A 144 -17.93 -7.64 1.11
C VAL A 144 -17.28 -7.60 2.50
N THR A 145 -17.03 -8.76 3.09
CA THR A 145 -16.36 -8.92 4.39
C THR A 145 -14.91 -8.46 4.31
N LEU A 146 -14.16 -8.87 3.28
CA LEU A 146 -12.78 -8.43 3.06
C LEU A 146 -12.69 -6.90 2.92
N LYS A 147 -13.58 -6.31 2.12
CA LYS A 147 -13.64 -4.84 1.93
C LYS A 147 -13.97 -4.14 3.25
N ALA A 148 -14.86 -4.71 4.07
CA ALA A 148 -15.18 -4.18 5.39
C ALA A 148 -13.98 -4.28 6.35
N MET A 149 -13.21 -5.37 6.34
CA MET A 149 -11.97 -5.52 7.13
C MET A 149 -10.92 -4.49 6.74
N GLY A 150 -10.64 -4.33 5.43
CA GLY A 150 -9.72 -3.32 4.94
C GLY A 150 -10.13 -1.90 5.35
N LYS A 151 -11.43 -1.58 5.22
CA LYS A 151 -12.00 -0.30 5.64
C LYS A 151 -11.89 -0.09 7.15
N PHE A 152 -12.16 -1.11 7.96
CA PHE A 152 -11.99 -1.07 9.41
C PHE A 152 -10.54 -0.73 9.78
N CYS A 153 -9.56 -1.44 9.21
CA CYS A 153 -8.15 -1.13 9.45
C CYS A 153 -7.84 0.31 9.06
N LEU A 154 -8.29 0.76 7.89
CA LEU A 154 -8.04 2.12 7.43
C LEU A 154 -8.65 3.19 8.35
N GLN A 155 -9.86 2.98 8.85
CA GLN A 155 -10.50 3.90 9.78
C GLN A 155 -9.66 4.06 11.06
N ASN A 156 -9.21 2.95 11.65
CA ASN A 156 -8.36 2.98 12.84
C ASN A 156 -6.96 3.58 12.56
N ILE A 157 -6.39 3.36 11.37
CA ILE A 157 -5.12 3.98 10.97
C ILE A 157 -5.27 5.51 10.95
N PHE A 158 -6.39 6.04 10.43
CA PHE A 158 -6.67 7.48 10.43
C PHE A 158 -6.93 8.07 11.82
N GLU A 159 -7.15 7.25 12.85
CA GLU A 159 -7.22 7.71 14.25
C GLU A 159 -5.83 7.81 14.88
N VAL A 160 -4.86 7.03 14.39
CA VAL A 160 -3.48 7.01 14.87
C VAL A 160 -2.62 8.08 14.21
N PHE A 161 -2.83 8.32 12.91
CA PHE A 161 -2.06 9.27 12.13
C PHE A 161 -2.75 10.64 12.09
N SER A 162 -1.96 11.70 12.20
CA SER A 162 -2.42 13.05 11.93
C SER A 162 -2.64 13.27 10.43
N ALA A 163 -3.49 14.25 10.11
CA ALA A 163 -3.73 14.63 8.72
C ALA A 163 -2.42 15.00 7.99
N ASP A 164 -1.49 15.69 8.66
CA ASP A 164 -0.23 16.18 8.07
C ASP A 164 0.81 15.05 7.83
N GLU A 165 0.54 13.84 8.29
CA GLU A 165 1.35 12.65 8.03
C GLU A 165 0.88 11.87 6.82
N ILE A 166 -0.42 11.92 6.52
CA ILE A 166 -1.04 11.18 5.40
C ILE A 166 -1.36 12.10 4.22
N LEU A 167 -1.62 13.39 4.48
CA LEU A 167 -1.92 14.42 3.50
C LEU A 167 -0.78 15.43 3.48
N GLU A 168 -0.09 15.56 2.35
CA GLU A 168 0.55 16.84 2.07
C GLU A 168 -0.55 17.89 1.95
N LYS A 169 -0.44 18.99 2.72
CA LYS A 169 -1.30 20.15 2.50
C LYS A 169 -1.03 20.63 1.08
N PRO A 170 -2.05 20.75 0.20
CA PRO A 170 -1.86 21.30 -1.13
C PRO A 170 -1.36 22.75 -0.98
N GLY A 171 -0.05 22.97 -1.16
CA GLY A 171 0.57 24.29 -1.10
C GLY A 171 1.91 24.39 -0.34
N GLU A 172 2.25 23.44 0.54
CA GLU A 172 3.51 23.51 1.29
C GLU A 172 4.63 22.71 0.59
N LYS A 173 5.07 23.19 -0.58
CA LYS A 173 6.43 22.85 -1.02
C LYS A 173 7.38 23.40 0.03
N LYS A 174 7.93 22.52 0.88
CA LYS A 174 9.03 22.88 1.79
C LYS A 174 10.14 23.52 0.95
N ARG A 175 10.26 24.84 1.06
CA ARG A 175 11.37 25.59 0.49
C ARG A 175 12.63 25.01 1.11
N HIS A 176 13.39 24.27 0.31
CA HIS A 176 14.74 23.90 0.68
C HIS A 176 15.52 25.21 0.75
N LEU A 177 15.72 25.72 1.97
CA LEU A 177 16.62 26.83 2.23
C LEU A 177 18.02 26.33 1.90
N TYR A 178 18.46 26.55 0.66
CA TYR A 178 19.88 26.54 0.35
C TYR A 178 20.51 27.67 1.15
N VAL A 179 21.20 27.31 2.23
CA VAL A 179 22.11 28.24 2.92
C VAL A 179 23.28 28.47 1.96
N ILE A 180 23.19 29.52 1.15
CA ILE A 180 24.34 30.06 0.45
C ILE A 180 25.22 30.67 1.52
N LYS A 181 26.32 30.00 1.88
CA LYS A 181 27.40 30.65 2.61
C LYS A 181 27.99 31.72 1.69
N SER A 182 27.61 32.98 1.87
CA SER A 182 28.38 34.10 1.38
C SER A 182 29.71 34.11 2.13
N GLN A 183 30.77 33.60 1.50
CA GLN A 183 32.11 33.99 1.89
C GLN A 183 32.33 35.39 1.34
N SER A 184 32.19 36.36 2.23
CA SER A 184 32.72 37.70 2.05
C SER A 184 33.19 38.13 3.42
N GLU A 185 34.50 38.04 3.64
CA GLU A 185 35.26 39.06 4.36
C GLU A 185 36.75 38.89 4.05
N ASN A 186 37.24 39.84 3.26
CA ASN A 186 38.64 40.21 3.13
C ASN A 186 39.14 40.72 4.49
N ILE A 187 40.30 40.25 4.94
CA ILE A 187 41.47 41.10 5.28
C ILE A 187 42.72 40.34 4.86
#